data_AF-A0A8J7VMU9-F1
#
_entry.id   AF-A0A8J7VMU9-F1
#
_cell.length_a   1.000
_cell.length_b   1.000
_cell.length_c   1.000
_cell.angle_alpha   90.00
_cell.angle_beta   90.00
_cell.angle_gamma   90.00
#
_symmetry.space_group_name_H-M   'P 1'
#
loop_
_entity.id
_entity.type
_entity.pdbx_description
1 polymer ?
#
loop_
_entity_poly.entity_id
_entity_poly.type
_entity_poly.pdbx_seq_one_letter_code
_entity_poly.pdbx_strand_id
1 'polypeptide(L)' 'NATLMRELSTRMPCKVDPIESAGLNGDMLEAQAFAYLAARVLYGLPTSAPGTTGVPTTVGGGQISRPDP' A
#
# COMPACT_ATOMS: atom_id res chain seq x y z
N ASN A 1 -17.34 5.24 6.31
CA ASN A 1 -17.94 6.49 6.84
C ASN A 1 -18.62 7.24 5.69
N ALA A 2 -19.95 7.25 5.66
CA ALA A 2 -20.70 7.84 4.53
C ALA A 2 -20.56 9.36 4.41
N THR A 3 -20.47 10.07 5.54
CA THR A 3 -20.27 11.54 5.54
C THR A 3 -18.93 11.91 4.90
N LEU A 4 -17.85 11.23 5.27
CA LEU A 4 -16.53 11.47 4.66
C LEU A 4 -16.53 11.20 3.16
N MET A 5 -17.12 10.09 2.70
CA MET A 5 -17.19 9.77 1.28
C MET A 5 -17.98 10.82 0.48
N ARG A 6 -19.08 11.33 1.05
CA ARG A 6 -19.85 12.43 0.44
C ARG A 6 -19.03 13.71 0.33
N GLU A 7 -18.38 14.14 1.40
CA GLU A 7 -17.58 15.37 1.40
C GLU A 7 -16.38 15.27 0.43
N LEU A 8 -15.73 14.10 0.34
CA LEU A 8 -14.67 13.85 -0.63
C LEU A 8 -15.20 13.94 -2.07
N SER A 9 -16.35 13.31 -2.34
CA SER A 9 -16.99 13.34 -3.67
C SER A 9 -17.36 14.76 -4.13
N THR A 10 -17.80 15.62 -3.20
CA THR A 10 -18.16 17.02 -3.51
C THR A 10 -16.93 17.88 -3.82
N ARG A 11 -15.78 17.61 -3.19
CA ARG A 11 -14.60 18.49 -3.21
C ARG A 11 -13.51 18.06 -4.19
N MET A 12 -13.48 16.79 -4.58
CA MET A 12 -12.46 16.27 -5.50
C MET A 12 -12.91 16.44 -6.96
N PRO A 13 -12.00 16.81 -7.88
CA PRO A 13 -12.30 16.92 -9.32
C PRO A 13 -12.37 15.54 -10.00
N CYS A 14 -12.49 14.45 -9.24
CA CYS A 14 -12.47 13.08 -9.72
C CYS A 14 -13.55 12.24 -9.04
N LYS A 15 -13.87 11.10 -9.65
CA LYS A 15 -14.81 10.12 -9.09
C LYS A 15 -14.21 9.53 -7.81
N VAL A 16 -14.99 9.53 -6.73
CA VAL A 16 -14.66 8.91 -5.45
C VAL A 16 -15.55 7.70 -5.26
N ASP A 17 -14.95 6.51 -5.23
CA ASP A 17 -15.63 5.23 -5.07
C ASP A 17 -15.08 4.47 -3.86
N PRO A 18 -15.87 3.58 -3.22
CA PRO A 18 -15.35 2.65 -2.23
C PRO A 18 -14.42 1.63 -2.88
N ILE A 19 -13.46 1.13 -2.11
CA ILE A 19 -12.40 0.21 -2.56
C ILE A 19 -12.96 -1.13 -3.07
N GLU A 20 -14.12 -1.55 -2.57
CA GLU A 20 -14.86 -2.73 -3.01
C GLU A 20 -15.28 -2.64 -4.48
N SER A 21 -15.43 -1.42 -5.03
CA SER A 21 -15.70 -1.21 -6.46
C SER A 21 -14.54 -1.68 -7.35
N ALA A 22 -13.33 -1.78 -6.79
CA ALA A 22 -12.16 -2.37 -7.44
C ALA A 22 -12.01 -3.87 -7.16
N GLY A 23 -12.98 -4.51 -6.48
CA GLY A 23 -12.93 -5.92 -6.12
C GLY A 23 -11.99 -6.24 -4.95
N LEU A 24 -11.61 -5.22 -4.17
CA LEU A 24 -10.68 -5.34 -3.06
C LEU A 24 -11.39 -5.22 -1.71
N ASN A 25 -10.83 -5.87 -0.68
CA ASN A 25 -11.29 -5.73 0.70
C ASN A 25 -10.49 -4.64 1.41
N GLY A 26 -11.14 -3.52 1.74
CA GLY A 26 -10.49 -2.38 2.40
C GLY A 26 -9.89 -2.71 3.77
N ASP A 27 -10.53 -3.60 4.53
CA ASP A 27 -10.08 -3.96 5.88
C ASP A 27 -8.77 -4.76 5.85
N MET A 28 -8.48 -5.45 4.75
CA MET A 28 -7.28 -6.26 4.58
C MET A 28 -6.16 -5.55 3.80
N LEU A 29 -6.45 -4.39 3.21
CA LEU A 29 -5.58 -3.78 2.21
C LEU A 29 -4.19 -3.43 2.76
N GLU A 30 -4.15 -2.89 3.98
CA GLU A 30 -2.87 -2.55 4.64
C GLU A 30 -2.06 -3.80 4.98
N ALA A 31 -2.70 -4.85 5.50
CA ALA A 31 -2.03 -6.11 5.79
C ALA A 31 -1.46 -6.76 4.51
N GLN A 32 -2.20 -6.70 3.41
CA GLN A 32 -1.74 -7.17 2.11
C GLN A 32 -0.58 -6.35 1.56
N ALA A 33 -0.58 -5.03 1.76
CA ALA A 33 0.54 -4.17 1.39
C ALA A 33 1.82 -4.55 2.14
N PHE A 34 1.73 -4.81 3.45
CA PHE A 34 2.88 -5.32 4.21
C PHE A 34 3.33 -6.71 3.74
N ALA A 35 2.41 -7.62 3.43
CA ALA A 35 2.75 -8.94 2.89
C ALA A 35 3.48 -8.82 1.53
N TYR A 36 3.04 -7.91 0.66
CA TYR A 36 3.72 -7.61 -0.59
C TYR A 36 5.15 -7.09 -0.36
N LEU A 37 5.34 -6.16 0.58
CA LEU A 37 6.67 -5.67 0.94
C LEU A 37 7.54 -6.80 1.50
N ALA A 38 7.01 -7.65 2.38
CA ALA A 38 7.74 -8.80 2.93
C ALA A 38 8.19 -9.77 1.83
N ALA A 39 7.34 -10.07 0.85
CA ALA A 39 7.70 -10.88 -0.30
C ALA A 39 8.84 -10.23 -1.10
N ARG A 40 8.80 -8.91 -1.31
CA ARG A 40 9.88 -8.20 -2.00
C ARG A 40 11.21 -8.28 -1.26
N VAL A 41 11.21 -8.15 0.07
CA VAL A 41 12.41 -8.36 0.90
C VAL A 41 12.94 -9.79 0.73
N LEU A 42 12.06 -10.79 0.77
CA LEU A 42 12.43 -12.20 0.59
C LEU A 42 13.09 -12.45 -0.79
N TYR A 43 12.62 -11.76 -1.84
CA TYR A 43 13.16 -11.87 -3.20
C TYR A 43 14.27 -10.86 -3.53
N GLY A 44 14.76 -10.07 -2.56
CA GLY A 44 15.80 -9.06 -2.78
C GLY A 44 15.38 -7.90 -3.70
N LEU A 45 14.08 -7.63 -3.80
CA LEU A 45 13.53 -6.55 -4.63
C LEU A 45 13.41 -5.24 -3.86
N PRO A 46 13.51 -4.06 -4.53
CA PRO A 46 13.39 -2.76 -3.87
C PRO A 46 12.04 -2.57 -3.17
N THR A 47 12.00 -1.94 -1.99
CA THR A 47 10.76 -1.65 -1.25
C THR A 47 10.29 -0.21 -1.40
N SER A 48 11.14 0.69 -1.91
CA SER A 48 10.76 2.05 -2.31
C SER A 48 11.43 2.47 -3.62
N ALA A 49 10.84 3.45 -4.29
CA ALA A 49 11.27 4.01 -5.56
C ALA A 49 11.11 5.54 -5.58
N PRO A 50 11.74 6.24 -6.55
CA PRO A 50 11.57 7.68 -6.69
C PRO A 50 10.10 8.12 -6.78
N GLY A 51 9.27 7.34 -7.49
CA GLY A 51 7.85 7.63 -7.66
C GLY A 51 6.97 7.39 -6.43
N THR A 52 7.47 6.72 -5.39
CA THR A 52 6.71 6.47 -4.15
C THR A 52 7.11 7.41 -3.03
N THR A 53 8.42 7.58 -2.76
CA THR A 53 8.91 8.38 -1.62
C THR A 53 9.92 9.46 -2.00
N GLY A 54 10.23 9.65 -3.28
CA GLY A 54 11.19 10.67 -3.74
C GLY A 54 12.67 10.32 -3.51
N VAL A 55 13.00 9.06 -3.19
CA VAL A 55 14.40 8.60 -3.08
C VAL A 55 15.12 8.73 -4.44
N PRO A 56 16.45 8.97 -4.48
CA PRO A 56 17.17 9.20 -5.75
C PRO A 56 17.23 7.99 -6.69
N THR A 57 17.15 6.78 -6.13
CA THR A 57 17.14 5.50 -6.86
C THR A 57 16.25 4.50 -6.15
N THR A 58 15.94 3.36 -6.77
CA THR A 58 15.21 2.28 -6.09
C THR A 58 16.00 1.76 -4.89
N VAL A 59 15.37 1.71 -3.72
CA VAL A 59 16.00 1.28 -2.47
C VAL A 59 15.30 0.05 -1.89
N GLY A 60 16.09 -0.87 -1.35
CA GLY A 60 15.59 -1.96 -0.51
C GLY A 60 15.45 -1.54 0.95
N GLY A 61 14.80 -2.37 1.75
CA GLY A 61 14.65 -2.20 3.19
C GLY A 61 14.12 -3.47 3.83
N GLY A 62 13.78 -3.42 5.12
CA GLY A 62 13.28 -4.58 5.88
C GLY A 62 14.37 -5.58 6.26
N GLN A 63 14.05 -6.45 7.22
CA GLN A 63 14.96 -7.47 7.73
C GLN A 63 14.21 -8.79 7.86
N ILE A 64 14.82 -9.88 7.36
CA ILE A 64 14.29 -11.22 7.56
C ILE A 64 14.62 -11.66 8.98
N SER A 65 13.61 -11.73 9.83
CA SER A 65 13.70 -12.44 11.11
C SER A 65 13.39 -13.92 10.87
N ARG A 66 14.25 -14.81 11.35
CA ARG A 66 13.99 -16.25 11.31
C ARG A 66 13.46 -16.65 12.69
N PRO A 67 12.43 -17.52 12.78
CA PRO A 67 11.99 -18.04 14.06
C PRO A 67 13.15 -18.79 14.73
N ASP A 68 13.23 -18.69 16.05
CA ASP A 68 14.10 -19.57 16.83
C ASP A 68 13.62 -21.03 16.68
N PRO A 69 14.52 -22.02 16.80
CA PRO A 69 14.19 -23.44 16.69
C PRO A 69 13.11 -23.89 17.68
#